data_AF-A0A316BTF1-F1
#
_entry.id   AF-A0A316BTF1-F1
#
_cell.length_a   1.000
_cell.length_b   1.000
_cell.length_c   1.000
_cell.angle_alpha   90.00
_cell.angle_beta   90.00
_cell.angle_gamma   90.00
#
_symmetry.space_group_name_H-M   'P 1'
#
loop_
_entity.id
_entity.type
_entity.pdbx_description
1 polymer ?
#
loop_
_entity_poly.entity_id
_entity_poly.type
_entity_poly.pdbx_seq_one_letter_code
_entity_poly.pdbx_strand_id
1 'polypeptide(L)'
;MKYFRGNGNRLFKVKCAVLAASVMLTSFSLCGCFQTKPPRVTHSYADDEVKPGSPTEASPTPTATPTPDPKIEAVKLAKEVGLTEKDLHGQYALFVRYYAVVSANQNLSGYREFIYHLFPIIADHLKSENEEYFFDKVRTLKIIENHTNGIDGQYIQSENRVEVEPDLTNKLGEGAYSAVLYHELMHFIDLNIAGNEFSRYLALLDDGTIHKYCDLTYPERGRIKSYLYTYFTEGGAEMYTSEYFTCAPNSYLIRVRFLVAMKYIFGVEKIDDMFFAGDTDYQFYELLKANEFTDEEIVKLFTGMKNSADALKEPKSLIDPREALIRLYIKNVGPDYEKDKTFCRILGTMNFDQDLNKIPSDYSKFYQKQTGIPQEVVVQIWGYVTNYVGNYDVQWGFVGTPGPLYLDGQLKVVIMAAPMSGDMLDYKSFVSDYDFEKDELKDCTLYDNWMPAPIEGSSSGNTTGTSTSGSDETTETT
;
A
#
# COMPACT_ATOMS: atom_id res chain seq x y z
N MET A 1 30.29 21.87 -49.19
CA MET A 1 29.63 22.62 -50.29
C MET A 1 28.32 21.93 -50.63
N LYS A 2 27.22 22.38 -50.02
CA LYS A 2 25.84 22.39 -50.56
C LYS A 2 25.04 23.19 -49.54
N TYR A 3 24.67 24.39 -49.96
CA TYR A 3 23.90 25.37 -49.21
C TYR A 3 22.41 25.04 -49.30
N PHE A 4 21.68 25.24 -48.21
CA PHE A 4 20.35 25.84 -48.26
C PHE A 4 20.26 26.92 -47.16
N ARG A 5 20.27 28.19 -47.61
CA ARG A 5 19.64 29.35 -46.95
C ARG A 5 18.13 29.23 -47.22
N GLY A 6 17.18 29.71 -46.44
CA GLY A 6 17.15 30.54 -45.24
C GLY A 6 15.71 31.07 -45.04
N ASN A 7 15.53 31.90 -44.01
CA ASN A 7 14.34 32.66 -43.57
C ASN A 7 13.42 31.92 -42.57
N GLY A 8 13.13 32.42 -41.38
CA GLY A 8 13.40 33.73 -40.79
C GLY A 8 13.45 33.69 -39.27
N ASN A 9 14.23 34.62 -38.74
CA ASN A 9 14.44 34.88 -37.33
C ASN A 9 13.15 35.27 -36.61
N ARG A 10 12.76 34.48 -35.60
CA ARG A 10 12.27 35.03 -34.32
C ARG A 10 12.99 34.28 -33.20
N LEU A 11 14.11 34.85 -32.76
CA LEU A 11 14.69 34.54 -31.46
C LEU A 11 13.68 34.97 -30.38
N PHE A 12 12.87 34.03 -29.90
CA PHE A 12 12.33 34.14 -28.55
C PHE A 12 13.45 33.77 -27.59
N LYS A 13 14.13 34.79 -27.05
CA LYS A 13 14.85 34.67 -25.78
C LYS A 13 13.80 34.36 -24.71
N VAL A 14 13.47 33.09 -24.51
CA VAL A 14 12.76 32.67 -23.30
C VAL A 14 13.78 32.75 -22.18
N LYS A 15 13.82 33.90 -21.51
CA LYS A 15 14.32 33.98 -20.15
C LYS A 15 13.35 33.14 -19.32
N CYS A 16 13.63 31.84 -19.15
CA CYS A 16 12.99 31.04 -18.12
C CYS A 16 13.48 31.54 -16.76
N ALA A 17 12.88 32.64 -16.30
CA ALA A 17 12.68 32.83 -14.88
C ALA A 17 11.75 31.70 -14.45
N VAL A 18 12.33 30.61 -13.96
CA VAL A 18 11.60 29.64 -13.14
C VAL A 18 11.24 30.42 -11.88
N LEU A 19 10.08 31.09 -11.92
CA LEU A 19 9.45 31.61 -10.74
C LEU A 19 9.23 30.41 -9.83
N ALA A 20 9.75 30.50 -8.61
CA ALA A 20 9.39 29.64 -7.50
C ALA A 20 7.86 29.65 -7.40
N ALA A 21 7.21 28.64 -8.00
CA ALA A 21 5.82 28.39 -7.77
C ALA A 21 5.74 27.81 -6.36
N SER A 22 5.22 28.62 -5.45
CA SER A 22 4.78 28.17 -4.14
C SER A 22 3.89 26.96 -4.34
N VAL A 23 4.42 25.79 -3.97
CA VAL A 23 3.72 24.53 -3.97
C VAL A 23 2.64 24.63 -2.89
N MET A 24 1.40 24.95 -3.28
CA MET A 24 0.25 24.68 -2.42
C MET A 24 -0.08 23.18 -2.56
N LEU A 25 0.48 22.38 -1.67
CA LEU A 25 0.07 21.00 -1.45
C LEU A 25 -0.96 21.00 -0.32
N THR A 26 -2.21 20.69 -0.64
CA THR A 26 -3.11 20.07 0.33
C THR A 26 -2.68 18.62 0.44
N SER A 27 -1.84 18.31 1.43
CA SER A 27 -1.66 16.96 1.92
C SER A 27 -3.02 16.48 2.45
N PHE A 28 -3.72 15.65 1.67
CA PHE A 28 -4.91 14.95 2.13
C PHE A 28 -4.45 13.87 3.10
N SER A 29 -4.65 14.14 4.39
CA SER A 29 -4.48 13.18 5.47
C SER A 29 -5.79 13.14 6.25
N LEU A 30 -6.77 12.44 5.71
CA LEU A 30 -8.04 12.17 6.40
C LEU A 30 -8.40 10.68 6.31
N CYS A 31 -7.45 9.78 6.61
CA CYS A 31 -7.82 8.46 7.09
C CYS A 31 -8.06 8.56 8.61
N GLY A 32 -9.30 8.88 8.98
CA GLY A 32 -9.75 9.02 10.36
C GLY A 32 -10.10 7.67 10.98
N CYS A 33 -9.11 6.85 11.32
CA CYS A 33 -9.35 5.61 12.08
C CYS A 33 -9.71 5.93 13.55
N PHE A 34 -11.00 6.05 13.87
CA PHE A 34 -11.49 6.15 15.24
C PHE A 34 -11.79 4.77 15.86
N GLN A 35 -11.38 4.62 17.11
CA GLN A 35 -11.57 3.43 17.94
C GLN A 35 -13.05 3.23 18.28
N THR A 36 -13.69 2.18 17.75
CA THR A 36 -14.95 1.68 18.32
C THR A 36 -14.67 0.52 19.26
N LYS A 37 -15.17 0.61 20.50
CA LYS A 37 -15.08 -0.45 21.51
C LYS A 37 -15.79 -1.73 21.00
N PRO A 38 -15.21 -2.93 21.20
CA PRO A 38 -15.85 -4.16 20.77
C PRO A 38 -17.09 -4.48 21.64
N PRO A 39 -18.18 -4.99 21.04
CA PRO A 39 -19.32 -5.51 21.78
C PRO A 39 -18.97 -6.84 22.45
N ARG A 40 -19.55 -7.03 23.63
CA ARG A 40 -19.39 -8.20 24.49
C ARG A 40 -20.21 -9.37 23.92
N VAL A 41 -19.55 -10.36 23.32
CA VAL A 41 -20.19 -11.62 22.90
C VAL A 41 -19.79 -12.71 23.89
N THR A 42 -20.78 -13.26 24.60
CA THR A 42 -20.67 -14.46 25.42
C THR A 42 -21.04 -15.67 24.57
N HIS A 43 -20.09 -16.58 24.32
CA HIS A 43 -20.39 -17.90 23.76
C HIS A 43 -20.50 -18.93 24.89
N SER A 44 -21.65 -19.61 24.95
CA SER A 44 -21.85 -20.82 25.75
C SER A 44 -21.50 -22.03 24.88
N TYR A 45 -20.54 -22.83 25.31
CA TYR A 45 -20.28 -24.14 24.72
C TYR A 45 -21.31 -25.14 25.26
N ALA A 46 -22.02 -25.80 24.36
CA ALA A 46 -22.79 -27.01 24.65
C ALA A 46 -22.08 -28.16 23.95
N ASP A 47 -21.55 -29.09 24.75
CA ASP A 47 -20.99 -30.36 24.34
C ASP A 47 -22.13 -31.29 23.89
N ASP A 48 -22.10 -31.74 22.64
CA ASP A 48 -22.92 -32.87 22.19
C ASP A 48 -22.01 -34.06 21.82
N GLU A 49 -22.13 -35.12 22.63
CA GLU A 49 -21.50 -36.42 22.42
C GLU A 49 -22.02 -37.10 21.14
N VAL A 50 -21.13 -37.38 20.19
CA VAL A 50 -21.43 -38.20 19.01
C VAL A 50 -21.13 -39.67 19.29
N LYS A 51 -22.16 -40.52 19.18
CA LYS A 51 -22.04 -41.99 19.21
C LYS A 51 -21.60 -42.56 17.85
N PRO A 52 -20.81 -43.66 17.83
CA PRO A 52 -20.29 -44.25 16.59
C PRO A 52 -21.33 -45.14 15.90
N GLY A 53 -21.52 -44.92 14.59
CA GLY A 53 -22.29 -45.78 13.69
C GLY A 53 -21.38 -46.62 12.78
N SER A 54 -21.78 -47.88 12.60
CA SER A 54 -21.11 -48.99 11.90
C SER A 54 -20.90 -48.80 10.37
N PRO A 55 -20.00 -49.59 9.73
CA PRO A 55 -19.49 -49.33 8.39
C PRO A 55 -20.42 -49.85 7.28
N THR A 56 -20.58 -49.06 6.23
CA THR A 56 -21.32 -49.42 5.01
C THR A 56 -20.35 -49.59 3.83
N GLU A 57 -20.67 -50.57 2.99
CA GLU A 57 -19.88 -51.20 1.94
C GLU A 57 -19.27 -50.28 0.88
N ALA A 58 -18.10 -50.71 0.38
CA ALA A 58 -17.33 -50.06 -0.67
C ALA A 58 -18.02 -50.17 -2.04
N SER A 59 -18.25 -49.02 -2.66
CA SER A 59 -18.64 -48.86 -4.07
C SER A 59 -17.38 -48.67 -4.94
N PRO A 60 -17.34 -49.18 -6.18
CA PRO A 60 -16.11 -49.26 -6.96
C PRO A 60 -15.60 -47.87 -7.41
N THR A 61 -14.30 -47.69 -7.27
CA THR A 61 -13.55 -46.48 -7.65
C THR A 61 -13.67 -46.22 -9.16
N PRO A 62 -14.17 -45.04 -9.60
CA PRO A 62 -14.09 -44.65 -11.00
C PRO A 62 -12.64 -44.46 -11.41
N THR A 63 -12.28 -44.99 -12.58
CA THR A 63 -10.96 -44.80 -13.21
C THR A 63 -10.67 -43.31 -13.34
N ALA A 64 -9.59 -42.85 -12.71
CA ALA A 64 -9.18 -41.46 -12.71
C ALA A 64 -8.90 -40.99 -14.14
N THR A 65 -9.73 -40.07 -14.64
CA THR A 65 -9.40 -39.20 -15.77
C THR A 65 -8.06 -38.54 -15.45
N PRO A 66 -7.07 -38.51 -16.37
CA PRO A 66 -5.81 -37.84 -16.11
C PRO A 66 -6.09 -36.39 -15.72
N THR A 67 -5.71 -36.02 -14.50
CA THR A 67 -5.78 -34.64 -14.03
C THR A 67 -4.97 -33.79 -15.01
N PRO A 68 -5.55 -32.71 -15.58
CA PRO A 68 -4.81 -31.80 -16.43
C PRO A 68 -3.50 -31.38 -15.75
N ASP A 69 -2.42 -31.21 -16.54
CA ASP A 69 -1.16 -30.67 -16.03
C ASP A 69 -1.45 -29.33 -15.31
N PRO A 70 -1.17 -29.20 -14.00
CA PRO A 70 -1.45 -28.00 -13.23
C PRO A 70 -0.88 -26.74 -13.86
N LYS A 71 0.24 -26.84 -14.59
CA LYS A 71 0.82 -25.70 -15.30
C LYS A 71 -0.08 -25.23 -16.45
N ILE A 72 -0.59 -26.15 -17.27
CA ILE A 72 -1.43 -25.80 -18.43
C ILE A 72 -2.73 -25.16 -17.94
N GLU A 73 -3.33 -25.73 -16.90
CA GLU A 73 -4.55 -25.19 -16.30
C GLU A 73 -4.30 -23.83 -15.65
N ALA A 74 -3.25 -23.68 -14.84
CA ALA A 74 -2.92 -22.41 -14.20
C ALA A 74 -2.67 -21.28 -15.21
N VAL A 75 -1.88 -21.53 -16.26
CA VAL A 75 -1.59 -20.53 -17.30
C VAL A 75 -2.85 -20.16 -18.08
N LYS A 76 -3.78 -21.10 -18.28
CA LYS A 76 -5.08 -20.80 -18.89
C LYS A 76 -5.91 -19.90 -17.98
N LEU A 77 -6.09 -20.29 -16.71
CA LEU A 77 -6.86 -19.53 -15.73
C LEU A 77 -6.27 -18.14 -15.48
N ALA A 78 -4.95 -18.00 -15.46
CA ALA A 78 -4.27 -16.72 -15.24
C ALA A 78 -4.67 -15.69 -16.32
N LYS A 79 -4.68 -16.12 -17.58
CA LYS A 79 -5.10 -15.27 -18.71
C LYS A 79 -6.57 -14.84 -18.63
N GLU A 80 -7.44 -15.67 -18.04
CA GLU A 80 -8.85 -15.33 -17.86
C GLU A 80 -9.05 -14.16 -16.89
N VAL A 81 -8.06 -13.89 -16.02
CA VAL A 81 -8.13 -12.86 -14.97
C VAL A 81 -7.02 -11.82 -15.10
N GLY A 82 -6.49 -11.62 -16.32
CA GLY A 82 -5.51 -10.56 -16.59
C GLY A 82 -4.08 -10.84 -16.12
N LEU A 83 -3.78 -12.04 -15.60
CA LEU A 83 -2.44 -12.44 -15.17
C LEU A 83 -1.66 -13.16 -16.27
N THR A 84 -0.34 -13.08 -16.20
CA THR A 84 0.61 -13.77 -17.07
C THR A 84 1.23 -14.98 -16.38
N GLU A 85 1.93 -15.84 -17.13
CA GLU A 85 2.71 -16.93 -16.52
C GLU A 85 3.80 -16.41 -15.58
N LYS A 86 4.36 -15.22 -15.85
CA LYS A 86 5.39 -14.62 -15.00
C LYS A 86 4.84 -14.38 -13.61
N ASP A 87 3.62 -13.85 -13.50
CA ASP A 87 2.92 -13.49 -12.26
C ASP A 87 2.58 -14.71 -11.38
N LEU A 88 2.70 -15.93 -11.94
CA LEU A 88 2.49 -17.15 -11.17
C LEU A 88 3.73 -17.59 -10.38
N HIS A 89 4.91 -17.04 -10.68
CA HIS A 89 6.17 -17.31 -9.98
C HIS A 89 6.49 -18.82 -9.87
N GLY A 90 6.01 -19.62 -10.83
CA GLY A 90 6.14 -21.09 -10.83
C GLY A 90 5.17 -21.84 -9.90
N GLN A 91 4.31 -21.15 -9.16
CA GLN A 91 3.38 -21.71 -8.17
C GLN A 91 2.04 -22.15 -8.78
N TYR A 92 2.08 -22.98 -9.82
CA TYR A 92 0.90 -23.33 -10.62
C TYR A 92 -0.21 -24.03 -9.83
N ALA A 93 0.12 -25.03 -9.01
CA ALA A 93 -0.86 -25.78 -8.22
C ALA A 93 -1.51 -24.91 -7.13
N LEU A 94 -0.74 -23.99 -6.55
CA LEU A 94 -1.26 -23.01 -5.59
C LEU A 94 -2.25 -22.07 -6.28
N PHE A 95 -1.93 -21.59 -7.50
CA PHE A 95 -2.81 -20.72 -8.26
C PHE A 95 -4.15 -21.38 -8.59
N VAL A 96 -4.16 -22.63 -9.06
CA VAL A 96 -5.42 -23.34 -9.38
C VAL A 96 -6.33 -23.43 -8.14
N ARG A 97 -5.76 -23.72 -6.97
CA ARG A 97 -6.53 -23.77 -5.71
C ARG A 97 -7.00 -22.39 -5.27
N TYR A 98 -6.13 -21.39 -5.34
CA TYR A 98 -6.48 -20.01 -5.04
C TYR A 98 -7.62 -19.51 -5.93
N TYR A 99 -7.51 -19.77 -7.23
CA TYR A 99 -8.52 -19.43 -8.22
C TYR A 99 -9.89 -20.01 -7.86
N ALA A 100 -9.93 -21.31 -7.53
CA ALA A 100 -11.15 -22.00 -7.15
C ALA A 100 -11.78 -21.41 -5.86
N VAL A 101 -10.96 -21.04 -4.88
CA VAL A 101 -11.42 -20.43 -3.62
C VAL A 101 -12.03 -19.06 -3.85
N VAL A 102 -11.37 -18.20 -4.63
CA VAL A 102 -11.88 -16.85 -4.97
C VAL A 102 -13.16 -16.95 -5.81
N SER A 103 -13.18 -17.85 -6.79
CA SER A 103 -14.37 -18.11 -7.63
C SER A 103 -15.60 -18.52 -6.81
N ALA A 104 -15.40 -19.37 -5.80
CA ALA A 104 -16.48 -19.89 -4.97
C ALA A 104 -17.03 -18.87 -3.96
N ASN A 105 -16.24 -17.86 -3.56
CA ASN A 105 -16.68 -16.85 -2.61
C ASN A 105 -17.68 -15.87 -3.27
N GLN A 106 -18.93 -15.89 -2.81
CA GLN A 106 -20.00 -15.03 -3.32
C GLN A 106 -19.96 -13.59 -2.77
N ASN A 107 -19.27 -13.37 -1.64
CA ASN A 107 -19.11 -12.04 -1.04
C ASN A 107 -18.13 -11.14 -1.79
N LEU A 108 -17.46 -11.67 -2.82
CA LEU A 108 -16.52 -10.96 -3.68
C LEU A 108 -17.11 -10.64 -5.07
N SER A 109 -18.44 -10.78 -5.24
CA SER A 109 -19.07 -10.44 -6.51
C SER A 109 -18.77 -8.98 -6.91
N GLY A 110 -18.26 -8.77 -8.13
CA GLY A 110 -17.78 -7.46 -8.61
C GLY A 110 -16.32 -7.12 -8.23
N TYR A 111 -15.70 -7.88 -7.32
CA TYR A 111 -14.36 -7.61 -6.80
C TYR A 111 -13.35 -8.75 -6.96
N ARG A 112 -13.76 -9.91 -7.49
CA ARG A 112 -12.91 -11.11 -7.61
C ARG A 112 -11.58 -10.84 -8.31
N GLU A 113 -11.60 -9.94 -9.28
CA GLU A 113 -10.44 -9.59 -10.06
C GLU A 113 -9.31 -8.97 -9.23
N PHE A 114 -9.63 -7.99 -8.37
CA PHE A 114 -8.69 -7.42 -7.41
C PHE A 114 -8.06 -8.50 -6.53
N ILE A 115 -8.85 -9.51 -6.15
CA ILE A 115 -8.36 -10.62 -5.35
C ILE A 115 -7.41 -11.50 -6.18
N TYR A 116 -7.74 -11.87 -7.41
CA TYR A 116 -6.82 -12.63 -8.27
C TYR A 116 -5.46 -11.94 -8.43
N HIS A 117 -5.44 -10.61 -8.57
CA HIS A 117 -4.21 -9.83 -8.70
C HIS A 117 -3.30 -9.84 -7.47
N LEU A 118 -3.76 -10.31 -6.31
CA LEU A 118 -2.91 -10.51 -5.15
C LEU A 118 -2.02 -11.76 -5.26
N PHE A 119 -2.22 -12.60 -6.29
CA PHE A 119 -1.52 -13.87 -6.39
C PHE A 119 0.02 -13.78 -6.43
N PRO A 120 0.66 -12.83 -7.11
CA PRO A 120 2.12 -12.70 -7.06
C PRO A 120 2.65 -12.57 -5.62
N ILE A 121 1.98 -11.76 -4.80
CA ILE A 121 2.31 -11.56 -3.38
C ILE A 121 2.14 -12.88 -2.61
N ILE A 122 1.05 -13.60 -2.89
CA ILE A 122 0.77 -14.91 -2.29
C ILE A 122 1.83 -15.93 -2.69
N ALA A 123 2.24 -15.94 -3.96
CA ALA A 123 3.23 -16.87 -4.49
C ALA A 123 4.61 -16.67 -3.86
N ASP A 124 4.95 -15.42 -3.51
CA ASP A 124 6.22 -15.05 -2.89
C ASP A 124 6.24 -15.28 -1.37
N HIS A 125 5.11 -15.12 -0.68
CA HIS A 125 5.11 -15.06 0.79
C HIS A 125 4.25 -16.12 1.50
N LEU A 126 3.31 -16.79 0.82
CA LEU A 126 2.49 -17.81 1.46
C LEU A 126 3.28 -19.10 1.65
N LYS A 127 3.51 -19.46 2.91
CA LYS A 127 4.13 -20.74 3.27
C LYS A 127 3.12 -21.87 3.21
N SER A 128 3.59 -23.04 2.78
CA SER A 128 2.74 -24.23 2.56
C SER A 128 1.89 -24.62 3.77
N GLU A 129 2.45 -24.48 4.97
CA GLU A 129 1.81 -24.77 6.25
C GLU A 129 0.65 -23.83 6.60
N ASN A 130 0.59 -22.66 5.97
CA ASN A 130 -0.42 -21.62 6.24
C ASN A 130 -1.50 -21.56 5.16
N GLU A 131 -1.40 -22.34 4.10
CA GLU A 131 -2.30 -22.26 2.94
C GLU A 131 -3.77 -22.47 3.31
N GLU A 132 -4.06 -23.46 4.16
CA GLU A 132 -5.44 -23.78 4.54
C GLU A 132 -6.08 -22.61 5.30
N TYR A 133 -5.35 -22.07 6.29
CA TYR A 133 -5.79 -20.90 7.05
C TYR A 133 -6.03 -19.71 6.13
N PHE A 134 -5.07 -19.39 5.28
CA PHE A 134 -5.19 -18.24 4.38
C PHE A 134 -6.38 -18.42 3.43
N PHE A 135 -6.59 -19.63 2.89
CA PHE A 135 -7.74 -19.93 2.04
C PHE A 135 -9.07 -19.82 2.80
N ASP A 136 -9.15 -20.17 4.08
CA ASP A 136 -10.34 -19.89 4.89
C ASP A 136 -10.64 -18.39 5.02
N LYS A 137 -9.60 -17.57 5.14
CA LYS A 137 -9.74 -16.12 5.13
C LYS A 137 -10.19 -15.62 3.76
N VAL A 138 -9.68 -16.15 2.66
CA VAL A 138 -10.17 -15.79 1.32
C VAL A 138 -11.62 -16.23 1.09
N ARG A 139 -12.04 -17.40 1.60
CA ARG A 139 -13.44 -17.90 1.50
C ARG A 139 -14.45 -17.00 2.20
N THR A 140 -14.03 -16.34 3.27
CA THR A 140 -14.89 -15.52 4.13
C THR A 140 -14.74 -14.02 3.92
N LEU A 141 -13.72 -13.59 3.16
CA LEU A 141 -13.46 -12.19 2.85
C LEU A 141 -14.68 -11.55 2.19
N LYS A 142 -15.02 -10.34 2.64
CA LYS A 142 -16.09 -9.51 2.08
C LYS A 142 -15.55 -8.14 1.72
N ILE A 143 -15.96 -7.60 0.58
CA ILE A 143 -15.75 -6.20 0.22
C ILE A 143 -17.11 -5.52 0.18
N ILE A 144 -17.25 -4.37 0.85
CA ILE A 144 -18.47 -3.56 0.82
C ILE A 144 -18.16 -2.11 0.52
N GLU A 145 -19.14 -1.44 -0.07
CA GLU A 145 -19.15 0.00 -0.23
C GLU A 145 -19.63 0.66 1.07
N ASN A 146 -18.89 1.65 1.54
CA ASN A 146 -19.24 2.44 2.72
C ASN A 146 -19.50 3.90 2.32
N HIS A 147 -20.74 4.37 2.51
CA HIS A 147 -21.17 5.72 2.15
C HIS A 147 -21.20 6.70 3.33
N THR A 148 -20.86 6.27 4.55
CA THR A 148 -21.23 7.01 5.77
C THR A 148 -20.07 7.56 6.59
N ASN A 149 -18.84 7.08 6.37
CA ASN A 149 -17.78 7.27 7.38
C ASN A 149 -16.71 8.32 7.01
N GLY A 150 -16.72 8.87 5.79
CA GLY A 150 -15.71 9.86 5.35
C GLY A 150 -14.27 9.34 5.41
N ILE A 151 -14.11 8.02 5.31
CA ILE A 151 -12.83 7.32 5.20
C ILE A 151 -12.83 6.68 3.81
N ASP A 152 -11.75 6.89 3.06
CA ASP A 152 -11.62 6.40 1.69
C ASP A 152 -11.63 4.85 1.64
N GLY A 153 -10.99 4.18 2.60
CA GLY A 153 -10.98 2.72 2.74
C GLY A 153 -10.55 2.23 4.13
N GLN A 154 -10.95 1.01 4.50
CA GLN A 154 -10.51 0.34 5.73
C GLN A 154 -10.66 -1.19 5.64
N TYR A 155 -9.63 -1.93 6.06
CA TYR A 155 -9.73 -3.35 6.39
C TYR A 155 -10.02 -3.59 7.88
N ILE A 156 -11.10 -4.32 8.17
CA ILE A 156 -11.58 -4.68 9.50
C ILE A 156 -11.33 -6.18 9.72
N GLN A 157 -10.24 -6.51 10.42
CA GLN A 157 -9.82 -7.90 10.65
C GLN A 157 -10.89 -8.76 11.33
N SER A 158 -11.55 -8.24 12.38
CA SER A 158 -12.51 -9.01 13.19
C SER A 158 -13.71 -9.49 12.39
N GLU A 159 -14.01 -8.82 11.28
CA GLU A 159 -15.11 -9.14 10.38
C GLU A 159 -14.62 -9.68 9.03
N ASN A 160 -13.30 -9.78 8.86
CA ASN A 160 -12.62 -10.10 7.60
C ASN A 160 -13.23 -9.33 6.42
N ARG A 161 -13.32 -8.00 6.57
CA ARG A 161 -14.06 -7.13 5.66
C ARG A 161 -13.21 -5.93 5.24
N VAL A 162 -13.20 -5.65 3.93
CA VAL A 162 -12.77 -4.36 3.40
C VAL A 162 -13.99 -3.48 3.17
N GLU A 163 -13.89 -2.24 3.62
CA GLU A 163 -14.83 -1.16 3.34
C GLU A 163 -14.12 -0.14 2.44
N VAL A 164 -14.80 0.35 1.41
CA VAL A 164 -14.25 1.36 0.48
C VAL A 164 -15.34 2.38 0.13
N GLU A 165 -14.97 3.66 0.01
CA GLU A 165 -15.90 4.71 -0.38
C GLU A 165 -16.19 4.64 -1.90
N PRO A 166 -17.44 4.38 -2.32
CA PRO A 166 -17.77 4.18 -3.74
C PRO A 166 -17.71 5.47 -4.56
N ASP A 167 -17.84 6.63 -3.92
CA ASP A 167 -17.74 7.92 -4.61
C ASP A 167 -16.30 8.28 -4.99
N LEU A 168 -15.29 7.50 -4.58
CA LEU A 168 -13.89 7.71 -4.96
C LEU A 168 -13.70 7.68 -6.48
N THR A 169 -14.40 6.80 -7.19
CA THR A 169 -14.32 6.75 -8.67
C THR A 169 -14.77 8.05 -9.29
N ASN A 170 -15.86 8.63 -8.78
CA ASN A 170 -16.39 9.91 -9.27
C ASN A 170 -15.53 11.11 -8.83
N LYS A 171 -14.83 11.00 -7.70
CA LYS A 171 -14.01 12.09 -7.13
C LYS A 171 -12.57 12.12 -7.67
N LEU A 172 -11.98 10.94 -7.88
CA LEU A 172 -10.54 10.73 -8.07
C LEU A 172 -10.19 9.71 -9.17
N GLY A 173 -11.18 9.01 -9.73
CA GLY A 173 -11.01 8.13 -10.89
C GLY A 173 -10.85 6.66 -10.52
N GLU A 174 -10.98 5.78 -11.51
CA GLU A 174 -10.91 4.32 -11.33
C GLU A 174 -9.55 3.87 -10.76
N GLY A 175 -8.46 4.56 -11.14
CA GLY A 175 -7.13 4.26 -10.61
C GLY A 175 -7.00 4.60 -9.12
N ALA A 176 -7.60 5.71 -8.65
CA ALA A 176 -7.56 6.07 -7.25
C ALA A 176 -8.41 5.13 -6.39
N TYR A 177 -9.59 4.73 -6.89
CA TYR A 177 -10.40 3.69 -6.27
C TYR A 177 -9.62 2.38 -6.13
N SER A 178 -8.97 1.95 -7.22
CA SER A 178 -8.16 0.73 -7.25
C SER A 178 -6.99 0.82 -6.25
N ALA A 179 -6.31 1.96 -6.16
CA ALA A 179 -5.21 2.18 -5.23
C ALA A 179 -5.64 2.05 -3.77
N VAL A 180 -6.77 2.64 -3.40
CA VAL A 180 -7.32 2.48 -2.05
C VAL A 180 -7.69 1.02 -1.80
N LEU A 181 -8.35 0.36 -2.74
CA LEU A 181 -8.74 -1.03 -2.57
C LEU A 181 -7.53 -1.97 -2.43
N TYR A 182 -6.49 -1.83 -3.26
CA TYR A 182 -5.27 -2.62 -3.13
C TYR A 182 -4.50 -2.31 -1.85
N HIS A 183 -4.49 -1.05 -1.39
CA HIS A 183 -3.94 -0.70 -0.08
C HIS A 183 -4.64 -1.49 1.04
N GLU A 184 -5.97 -1.51 1.07
CA GLU A 184 -6.73 -2.25 2.08
C GLU A 184 -6.61 -3.77 1.91
N LEU A 185 -6.48 -4.26 0.69
CA LEU A 185 -6.20 -5.67 0.44
C LEU A 185 -4.78 -6.07 0.84
N MET A 186 -3.81 -5.15 0.81
CA MET A 186 -2.48 -5.41 1.34
C MET A 186 -2.50 -5.58 2.86
N HIS A 187 -3.35 -4.82 3.56
CA HIS A 187 -3.69 -5.14 4.94
C HIS A 187 -4.28 -6.56 5.00
N PHE A 188 -5.30 -6.92 4.22
CA PHE A 188 -5.78 -8.31 4.25
C PHE A 188 -4.65 -9.38 4.08
N ILE A 189 -3.67 -9.14 3.20
CA ILE A 189 -2.53 -10.04 3.02
C ILE A 189 -1.62 -10.10 4.26
N ASP A 190 -1.02 -8.98 4.69
CA ASP A 190 -0.13 -8.89 5.87
C ASP A 190 -0.71 -9.71 7.04
N LEU A 191 -2.02 -9.56 7.21
CA LEU A 191 -2.72 -9.95 8.41
C LEU A 191 -3.17 -11.39 8.47
N ASN A 192 -3.14 -12.09 7.34
CA ASN A 192 -3.65 -13.45 7.24
C ASN A 192 -2.66 -14.42 6.59
N ILE A 193 -1.68 -13.94 5.82
CA ILE A 193 -0.76 -14.81 5.05
C ILE A 193 0.12 -15.69 5.95
N ALA A 194 0.43 -15.23 7.17
CA ALA A 194 1.27 -15.94 8.12
C ALA A 194 0.54 -16.98 9.00
N GLY A 195 -0.79 -17.11 8.89
CA GLY A 195 -1.52 -18.12 9.67
C GLY A 195 -1.88 -17.73 11.12
N ASN A 196 -1.66 -16.48 11.53
CA ASN A 196 -1.76 -16.06 12.94
C ASN A 196 -3.09 -15.32 13.24
N GLU A 197 -3.85 -15.78 14.23
CA GLU A 197 -5.20 -15.22 14.48
C GLU A 197 -5.22 -13.84 15.18
N PHE A 198 -4.24 -13.46 16.02
CA PHE A 198 -4.38 -12.26 16.87
C PHE A 198 -3.07 -11.63 17.38
N SER A 199 -2.01 -11.58 16.58
CA SER A 199 -0.66 -11.21 17.06
C SER A 199 -0.31 -9.71 17.02
N ARG A 200 -1.24 -8.83 16.66
CA ARG A 200 -0.87 -7.49 16.18
C ARG A 200 -0.77 -6.36 17.17
N TYR A 201 -1.51 -6.42 18.27
CA TYR A 201 -1.52 -5.25 19.12
C TYR A 201 -0.26 -5.24 19.97
N LEU A 202 0.60 -4.26 19.71
CA LEU A 202 1.46 -3.76 20.77
C LEU A 202 0.59 -3.04 21.78
N ALA A 203 0.70 -3.50 23.01
CA ALA A 203 0.04 -2.93 24.14
C ALA A 203 1.06 -2.14 24.94
N LEU A 204 0.87 -0.81 25.01
CA LEU A 204 1.52 0.01 26.01
C LEU A 204 0.69 -0.03 27.29
N LEU A 205 1.29 -0.52 28.37
CA LEU A 205 0.72 -0.48 29.70
C LEU A 205 0.98 0.88 30.36
N ASP A 206 0.21 1.20 31.40
CA ASP A 206 0.32 2.47 32.13
C ASP A 206 1.70 2.69 32.78
N ASP A 207 2.46 1.62 33.05
CA ASP A 207 3.82 1.68 33.59
C ASP A 207 4.89 1.95 32.52
N GLY A 208 4.50 2.11 31.24
CA GLY A 208 5.39 2.42 30.13
C GLY A 208 5.97 1.19 29.43
N THR A 209 5.60 -0.03 29.83
CA THR A 209 6.08 -1.26 29.19
C THR A 209 5.28 -1.61 27.94
N ILE A 210 5.96 -2.20 26.95
CA ILE A 210 5.37 -2.65 25.68
C ILE A 210 5.30 -4.19 25.69
N HIS A 211 4.13 -4.73 25.35
CA HIS A 211 3.88 -6.18 25.29
C HIS A 211 3.14 -6.57 24.00
N LYS A 212 3.27 -7.84 23.58
CA LYS A 212 2.25 -8.42 22.69
C LYS A 212 0.94 -8.51 23.45
N TYR A 213 -0.14 -8.06 22.82
CA TYR A 213 -1.46 -8.07 23.41
C TYR A 213 -2.00 -9.47 23.67
N CYS A 214 -1.64 -10.45 22.83
CA CYS A 214 -2.05 -11.84 23.05
C CYS A 214 -1.47 -12.41 24.35
N ASP A 215 -0.33 -11.89 24.83
CA ASP A 215 0.32 -12.31 26.06
C ASP A 215 -0.29 -11.67 27.32
N LEU A 216 -1.16 -10.66 27.15
CA LEU A 216 -1.77 -9.94 28.27
C LEU A 216 -3.02 -10.63 28.82
N THR A 217 -3.16 -10.59 30.14
CA THR A 217 -4.34 -11.05 30.87
C THR A 217 -5.48 -10.02 30.82
N TYR A 218 -6.73 -10.47 31.05
CA TYR A 218 -7.93 -9.62 30.96
C TYR A 218 -7.90 -8.32 31.80
N PRO A 219 -7.38 -8.27 33.04
CA PRO A 219 -7.29 -7.01 33.79
C PRO A 219 -6.24 -6.05 33.21
N GLU A 220 -5.19 -6.54 32.56
CA GLU A 220 -4.17 -5.72 31.89
C GLU A 220 -4.72 -5.12 30.60
N ARG A 221 -5.59 -5.87 29.89
CA ARG A 221 -6.22 -5.40 28.64
C ARG A 221 -7.09 -4.15 28.79
N GLY A 222 -7.60 -3.88 29.99
CA GLY A 222 -8.38 -2.67 30.29
C GLY A 222 -7.57 -1.38 30.41
N ARG A 223 -6.24 -1.45 30.39
CA ARG A 223 -5.30 -0.32 30.60
C ARG A 223 -4.45 0.01 29.36
N ILE A 224 -4.83 -0.51 28.20
CA ILE A 224 -3.99 -0.47 27.01
C ILE A 224 -4.14 0.85 26.25
N LYS A 225 -3.00 1.48 25.95
CA LYS A 225 -2.88 2.38 24.80
C LYS A 225 -2.36 1.55 23.62
N SER A 226 -3.19 1.37 22.60
CA SER A 226 -2.82 0.56 21.43
C SER A 226 -2.08 1.39 20.41
N TYR A 227 -0.93 0.88 19.95
CA TYR A 227 -0.23 1.35 18.76
C TYR A 227 -0.79 0.59 17.55
N LEU A 228 -2.03 0.93 17.19
CA LEU A 228 -2.65 0.45 15.96
C LEU A 228 -2.19 1.34 14.81
N TYR A 229 -1.71 0.72 13.72
CA TYR A 229 -1.39 1.37 12.45
C TYR A 229 -0.17 2.30 12.54
N THR A 230 0.99 1.70 12.83
CA THR A 230 2.26 2.45 12.83
C THR A 230 2.68 2.86 11.41
N TYR A 231 3.77 3.63 11.32
CA TYR A 231 4.46 3.89 10.06
C TYR A 231 4.76 2.61 9.26
N PHE A 232 4.98 1.48 9.92
CA PHE A 232 5.37 0.24 9.26
C PHE A 232 4.18 -0.45 8.59
N THR A 233 3.06 -0.60 9.28
CA THR A 233 1.86 -1.26 8.74
C THR A 233 1.25 -0.44 7.58
N GLU A 234 1.00 0.85 7.80
CA GLU A 234 0.40 1.73 6.77
C GLU A 234 1.36 2.09 5.64
N GLY A 235 2.63 2.36 5.99
CA GLY A 235 3.66 2.60 4.99
C GLY A 235 3.96 1.34 4.18
N GLY A 236 3.86 0.16 4.80
CA GLY A 236 4.11 -1.13 4.17
C GLY A 236 2.99 -1.47 3.22
N ALA A 237 1.73 -1.30 3.62
CA ALA A 237 0.58 -1.49 2.75
C ALA A 237 0.69 -0.66 1.46
N GLU A 238 1.04 0.63 1.59
CA GLU A 238 1.28 1.51 0.45
C GLU A 238 2.51 1.11 -0.38
N MET A 239 3.62 0.80 0.30
CA MET A 239 4.88 0.43 -0.34
C MET A 239 4.68 -0.82 -1.18
N TYR A 240 4.25 -1.95 -0.60
CA TYR A 240 4.08 -3.20 -1.33
C TYR A 240 3.00 -3.12 -2.41
N THR A 241 1.93 -2.35 -2.21
CA THR A 241 0.99 -2.04 -3.28
C THR A 241 1.72 -1.38 -4.46
N SER A 242 2.57 -0.39 -4.18
CA SER A 242 3.38 0.28 -5.18
C SER A 242 4.42 -0.64 -5.85
N GLU A 243 5.03 -1.53 -5.08
CA GLU A 243 6.05 -2.45 -5.61
C GLU A 243 5.45 -3.50 -6.55
N TYR A 244 4.40 -4.20 -6.11
CA TYR A 244 3.79 -5.30 -6.87
C TYR A 244 2.99 -4.82 -8.09
N PHE A 245 2.40 -3.62 -8.03
CA PHE A 245 1.64 -3.06 -9.16
C PHE A 245 2.44 -2.02 -9.96
N THR A 246 3.72 -1.83 -9.65
CA THR A 246 4.64 -0.90 -10.32
C THR A 246 4.03 0.50 -10.49
N CYS A 247 3.60 1.08 -9.38
CA CYS A 247 3.04 2.43 -9.37
C CYS A 247 3.73 3.34 -8.36
N ALA A 248 3.49 4.64 -8.49
CA ALA A 248 3.89 5.59 -7.47
C ALA A 248 3.01 5.43 -6.22
N PRO A 249 3.59 5.53 -5.02
CA PRO A 249 2.78 5.66 -3.82
C PRO A 249 2.01 6.99 -3.90
N ASN A 250 0.74 6.94 -3.55
CA ASN A 250 -0.18 8.08 -3.55
C ASN A 250 -0.31 8.66 -2.14
N SER A 251 -0.36 7.78 -1.14
CA SER A 251 -0.53 8.14 0.27
C SER A 251 0.72 7.82 1.09
N TYR A 252 0.72 8.27 2.35
CA TYR A 252 1.71 7.84 3.34
C TYR A 252 3.19 7.95 2.91
N LEU A 253 3.53 8.88 2.02
CA LEU A 253 4.83 8.95 1.34
C LEU A 253 6.02 8.87 2.30
N ILE A 254 5.96 9.60 3.42
CA ILE A 254 7.04 9.60 4.41
C ILE A 254 7.21 8.22 5.06
N ARG A 255 6.10 7.51 5.30
CA ARG A 255 6.11 6.14 5.84
C ARG A 255 6.73 5.18 4.82
N VAL A 256 6.36 5.31 3.55
CA VAL A 256 7.00 4.57 2.45
C VAL A 256 8.50 4.87 2.40
N ARG A 257 8.92 6.14 2.44
CA ARG A 257 10.35 6.51 2.44
C ARG A 257 11.10 5.99 3.66
N PHE A 258 10.45 5.95 4.83
CA PHE A 258 11.01 5.34 6.02
C PHE A 258 11.30 3.85 5.79
N LEU A 259 10.35 3.11 5.21
CA LEU A 259 10.52 1.68 4.92
C LEU A 259 11.54 1.41 3.80
N VAL A 260 11.63 2.28 2.81
CA VAL A 260 12.69 2.21 1.79
C VAL A 260 14.07 2.38 2.43
N ALA A 261 14.22 3.29 3.41
CA ALA A 261 15.45 3.40 4.19
C ALA A 261 15.71 2.14 5.03
N MET A 262 14.67 1.53 5.61
CA MET A 262 14.80 0.26 6.34
C MET A 262 15.26 -0.87 5.41
N LYS A 263 14.68 -1.02 4.21
CA LYS A 263 15.12 -2.00 3.20
C LYS A 263 16.57 -1.76 2.78
N TYR A 264 16.99 -0.49 2.67
CA TYR A 264 18.37 -0.14 2.38
C TYR A 264 19.34 -0.55 3.51
N ILE A 265 18.98 -0.32 4.77
CA ILE A 265 19.82 -0.64 5.93
C ILE A 265 19.89 -2.15 6.20
N PHE A 266 18.75 -2.84 6.10
CA PHE A 266 18.59 -4.22 6.58
C PHE A 266 18.49 -5.27 5.47
N GLY A 267 18.33 -4.85 4.21
CA GLY A 267 18.04 -5.70 3.08
C GLY A 267 16.54 -5.90 2.87
N VAL A 268 16.15 -6.14 1.62
CA VAL A 268 14.75 -6.35 1.19
C VAL A 268 14.14 -7.55 1.92
N GLU A 269 14.82 -8.71 1.88
CA GLU A 269 14.34 -9.97 2.46
C GLU A 269 13.91 -9.82 3.94
N LYS A 270 14.73 -9.13 4.75
CA LYS A 270 14.44 -8.94 6.17
C LYS A 270 13.19 -8.09 6.40
N ILE A 271 12.97 -7.07 5.59
CA ILE A 271 11.82 -6.17 5.74
C ILE A 271 10.55 -6.82 5.20
N ASP A 272 10.66 -7.62 4.13
CA ASP A 272 9.58 -8.45 3.60
C ASP A 272 9.15 -9.49 4.63
N ASP A 273 10.10 -10.24 5.22
CA ASP A 273 9.82 -11.22 6.28
C ASP A 273 9.11 -10.59 7.48
N MET A 274 9.49 -9.38 7.87
CA MET A 274 8.85 -8.67 8.97
C MET A 274 7.42 -8.24 8.65
N PHE A 275 7.18 -7.72 7.44
CA PHE A 275 5.85 -7.24 7.04
C PHE A 275 4.87 -8.40 6.81
N PHE A 276 5.31 -9.54 6.28
CA PHE A 276 4.43 -10.68 6.03
C PHE A 276 4.41 -11.70 7.18
N ALA A 277 4.88 -11.35 8.37
CA ALA A 277 4.85 -12.21 9.56
C ALA A 277 3.47 -12.25 10.26
N GLY A 278 2.55 -11.33 9.92
CA GLY A 278 1.27 -11.17 10.61
C GLY A 278 1.37 -10.52 12.00
N ASP A 279 2.56 -10.06 12.40
CA ASP A 279 2.81 -9.28 13.62
C ASP A 279 3.80 -8.12 13.41
N THR A 280 3.70 -7.48 12.24
CA THR A 280 4.53 -6.37 11.74
C THR A 280 4.97 -5.35 12.80
N ASP A 281 4.02 -4.80 13.56
CA ASP A 281 4.33 -3.80 14.58
C ASP A 281 5.24 -4.36 15.69
N TYR A 282 5.03 -5.61 16.10
CA TYR A 282 5.87 -6.28 17.08
C TYR A 282 7.25 -6.62 16.51
N GLN A 283 7.33 -7.10 15.27
CA GLN A 283 8.61 -7.32 14.60
C GLN A 283 9.43 -6.03 14.55
N PHE A 284 8.78 -4.90 14.30
CA PHE A 284 9.44 -3.60 14.31
C PHE A 284 9.91 -3.20 15.71
N TYR A 285 9.11 -3.44 16.76
CA TYR A 285 9.54 -3.27 18.15
C TYR A 285 10.79 -4.09 18.47
N GLU A 286 10.80 -5.39 18.18
CA GLU A 286 11.94 -6.27 18.43
C GLU A 286 13.19 -5.83 17.67
N LEU A 287 13.04 -5.37 16.43
CA LEU A 287 14.15 -4.80 15.66
C LEU A 287 14.73 -3.58 16.35
N LEU A 288 13.91 -2.66 16.86
CA LEU A 288 14.38 -1.48 17.58
C LEU A 288 15.09 -1.89 18.89
N LYS A 289 14.56 -2.87 19.63
CA LYS A 289 15.20 -3.43 20.83
C LYS A 289 16.56 -4.04 20.54
N ALA A 290 16.67 -4.83 19.46
CA ALA A 290 17.93 -5.41 19.01
C ALA A 290 18.97 -4.34 18.61
N ASN A 291 18.50 -3.13 18.31
CA ASN A 291 19.31 -1.95 17.99
C ASN A 291 19.44 -0.97 19.17
N GLU A 292 19.28 -1.47 20.40
CA GLU A 292 19.55 -0.76 21.65
C GLU A 292 18.63 0.46 21.90
N PHE A 293 17.47 0.52 21.26
CA PHE A 293 16.43 1.47 21.67
C PHE A 293 15.78 1.00 22.97
N THR A 294 15.63 1.92 23.92
CA THR A 294 14.87 1.69 25.15
C THR A 294 13.36 1.72 24.87
N ASP A 295 12.54 1.11 25.73
CA ASP A 295 11.08 1.14 25.55
C ASP A 295 10.56 2.58 25.54
N GLU A 296 11.12 3.45 26.38
CA GLU A 296 10.80 4.88 26.38
C GLU A 296 11.07 5.54 25.03
N GLU A 297 12.24 5.30 24.42
CA GLU A 297 12.55 5.81 23.09
C GLU A 297 11.62 5.25 22.02
N ILE A 298 11.26 3.97 22.09
CA ILE A 298 10.34 3.36 21.13
C ILE A 298 8.95 3.97 21.25
N VAL A 299 8.43 4.17 22.46
CA VAL A 299 7.16 4.88 22.71
C VAL A 299 7.20 6.27 22.09
N LYS A 300 8.29 7.02 22.30
CA LYS A 300 8.47 8.37 21.73
C LYS A 300 8.52 8.37 20.21
N LEU A 301 9.23 7.40 19.62
CA LEU A 301 9.31 7.22 18.17
C LEU A 301 7.94 6.88 17.58
N PHE A 302 7.24 5.89 18.14
CA PHE A 302 5.92 5.47 17.67
C PHE A 302 4.88 6.57 17.83
N THR A 303 4.98 7.36 18.91
CA THR A 303 4.12 8.53 19.11
C THR A 303 4.42 9.62 18.08
N GLY A 304 5.70 9.87 17.74
CA GLY A 304 6.09 10.77 16.65
C GLY A 304 5.68 10.29 15.26
N MET A 305 5.53 8.98 15.08
CA MET A 305 5.01 8.36 13.87
C MET A 305 3.47 8.37 13.78
N LYS A 306 2.75 8.62 14.87
CA LYS A 306 1.28 8.75 14.84
C LYS A 306 0.89 10.15 14.35
N ASN A 307 -0.22 10.25 13.59
CA ASN A 307 -0.72 11.46 12.91
C ASN A 307 -0.34 12.79 13.59
N SER A 308 0.19 13.70 12.77
CA SER A 308 0.83 14.97 13.15
C SER A 308 0.10 15.79 14.21
N ALA A 309 -1.24 15.76 14.28
CA ALA A 309 -2.01 16.55 15.24
C ALA A 309 -1.70 16.26 16.73
N ASP A 310 -1.38 15.02 17.10
CA ASP A 310 -1.00 14.67 18.48
C ASP A 310 0.51 14.83 18.70
N ALA A 311 1.34 14.48 17.72
CA ALA A 311 2.79 14.73 17.74
C ALA A 311 3.13 16.24 17.88
N LEU A 312 2.28 17.11 17.33
CA LEU A 312 2.41 18.57 17.40
C LEU A 312 2.08 19.17 18.77
N LYS A 313 1.38 18.46 19.65
CA LYS A 313 1.05 18.97 20.99
C LYS A 313 2.27 18.97 21.91
N GLU A 314 3.14 17.98 21.76
CA GLU A 314 4.33 17.81 22.61
C GLU A 314 5.58 17.39 21.82
N PRO A 315 6.00 18.11 20.77
CA PRO A 315 7.07 17.65 19.86
C PRO A 315 8.42 17.46 20.55
N LYS A 316 8.66 18.14 21.68
CA LYS A 316 9.91 18.04 22.45
C LYS A 316 10.08 16.73 23.19
N SER A 317 9.02 15.93 23.34
CA SER A 317 9.08 14.63 24.01
C SER A 317 9.21 13.47 23.01
N LEU A 318 9.36 13.73 21.70
CA LEU A 318 9.34 12.72 20.65
C LEU A 318 10.73 12.46 20.05
N ILE A 319 10.86 11.37 19.30
CA ILE A 319 12.05 11.07 18.48
C ILE A 319 11.67 11.22 17.01
N ASP A 320 12.49 11.95 16.26
CA ASP A 320 12.33 12.11 14.82
C ASP A 320 12.58 10.77 14.11
N PRO A 321 11.68 10.29 13.23
CA PRO A 321 11.91 9.08 12.45
C PRO A 321 13.23 9.08 11.68
N ARG A 322 13.71 10.24 11.21
CA ARG A 322 15.00 10.37 10.51
C ARG A 322 16.18 10.13 11.43
N GLU A 323 16.08 10.56 12.69
CA GLU A 323 17.09 10.24 13.71
C GLU A 323 17.15 8.74 13.98
N ALA A 324 16.00 8.09 14.11
CA ALA A 324 15.95 6.65 14.30
C ALA A 324 16.63 5.92 13.12
N LEU A 325 16.37 6.32 11.88
CA LEU A 325 17.04 5.76 10.69
C LEU A 325 18.56 5.95 10.72
N ILE A 326 19.05 7.13 11.09
CA ILE A 326 20.50 7.39 11.20
C ILE A 326 21.13 6.49 12.27
N ARG A 327 20.50 6.36 13.44
CA ARG A 327 20.98 5.46 14.51
C ARG A 327 21.02 4.01 14.05
N LEU A 328 19.96 3.53 13.38
CA LEU A 328 19.89 2.19 12.81
C LEU A 328 20.97 1.98 11.74
N TYR A 329 21.20 2.95 10.86
CA TYR A 329 22.27 2.91 9.87
C TYR A 329 23.64 2.79 10.55
N ILE A 330 23.95 3.65 11.53
CA ILE A 330 25.24 3.65 12.23
C ILE A 330 25.53 2.29 12.84
N LYS A 331 24.50 1.65 13.42
CA LYS A 331 24.62 0.36 14.09
C LYS A 331 24.84 -0.81 13.11
N ASN A 332 24.20 -0.79 11.95
CA ASN A 332 24.13 -1.95 11.04
C ASN A 332 25.01 -1.82 9.79
N VAL A 333 25.32 -0.60 9.36
CA VAL A 333 26.11 -0.32 8.16
C VAL A 333 27.45 0.31 8.54
N GLY A 334 27.41 1.39 9.32
CA GLY A 334 28.62 2.01 9.86
C GLY A 334 28.49 3.52 10.12
N PRO A 335 29.48 4.13 10.79
CA PRO A 335 29.39 5.52 11.25
C PRO A 335 29.45 6.56 10.12
N ASP A 336 29.92 6.21 8.93
CA ASP A 336 30.15 7.11 7.79
C ASP A 336 28.87 7.37 6.96
N TYR A 337 27.69 7.39 7.58
CA TYR A 337 26.40 7.56 6.90
C TYR A 337 26.33 8.84 6.05
N GLU A 338 27.05 9.90 6.44
CA GLU A 338 27.09 11.18 5.72
C GLU A 338 27.73 11.10 4.34
N LYS A 339 28.50 10.03 4.07
CA LYS A 339 29.18 9.80 2.79
C LYS A 339 28.38 8.88 1.86
N ASP A 340 27.40 8.16 2.40
CA ASP A 340 26.52 7.30 1.62
C ASP A 340 25.45 8.18 0.95
N LYS A 341 25.65 8.46 -0.35
CA LYS A 341 24.75 9.34 -1.08
C LYS A 341 23.38 8.71 -1.22
N THR A 342 23.30 7.41 -1.48
CA THR A 342 22.02 6.71 -1.61
C THR A 342 21.17 6.87 -0.35
N PHE A 343 21.74 6.59 0.82
CA PHE A 343 21.05 6.79 2.10
C PHE A 343 20.67 8.25 2.34
N CYS A 344 21.59 9.19 2.06
CA CYS A 344 21.32 10.63 2.21
C CYS A 344 20.19 11.11 1.29
N ARG A 345 20.09 10.58 0.06
CA ARG A 345 19.01 10.88 -0.89
C ARG A 345 17.67 10.37 -0.36
N ILE A 346 17.62 9.16 0.19
CA ILE A 346 16.41 8.62 0.83
C ILE A 346 15.97 9.53 1.98
N LEU A 347 16.87 9.87 2.92
CA LEU A 347 16.57 10.78 4.03
C LEU A 347 16.10 12.16 3.54
N GLY A 348 16.73 12.70 2.50
CA GLY A 348 16.37 13.98 1.90
C GLY A 348 14.94 14.02 1.35
N THR A 349 14.38 12.88 0.94
CA THR A 349 12.97 12.79 0.50
C THR A 349 11.96 12.82 1.64
N MET A 350 12.38 12.74 2.90
CA MET A 350 11.51 12.83 4.08
C MET A 350 11.39 14.27 4.63
N ASN A 351 12.10 15.24 4.05
CA ASN A 351 12.16 16.62 4.56
C ASN A 351 10.95 17.51 4.23
N PHE A 352 9.99 17.01 3.45
CA PHE A 352 8.85 17.80 2.99
C PHE A 352 7.78 18.04 4.08
N ASP A 353 7.89 17.37 5.23
CA ASP A 353 6.98 17.56 6.35
C ASP A 353 7.49 18.64 7.31
N GLN A 354 6.80 19.78 7.31
CA GLN A 354 7.11 20.89 8.22
C GLN A 354 6.88 20.52 9.69
N ASP A 355 6.11 19.47 9.98
CA ASP A 355 5.83 19.01 11.34
C ASP A 355 6.95 18.16 11.91
N LEU A 356 7.57 17.29 11.10
CA LEU A 356 8.76 16.54 11.53
C LEU A 356 9.93 17.47 11.87
N ASN A 357 10.06 18.60 11.17
CA ASN A 357 11.09 19.60 11.46
C ASN A 357 10.91 20.30 12.82
N LYS A 358 9.77 20.11 13.50
CA LYS A 358 9.52 20.64 14.85
C LYS A 358 9.98 19.67 15.94
N ILE A 359 10.19 18.39 15.61
CA ILE A 359 10.70 17.39 16.55
C ILE A 359 12.20 17.62 16.74
N PRO A 360 12.69 17.85 17.98
CA PRO A 360 14.13 18.03 18.21
C PRO A 360 14.92 16.77 17.83
N SER A 361 16.07 16.98 17.22
CA SER A 361 17.02 15.91 16.92
C SER A 361 18.45 16.46 16.93
N ASP A 362 19.37 15.68 17.47
CA ASP A 362 20.81 15.97 17.41
C ASP A 362 21.34 15.91 15.96
N TYR A 363 20.65 15.19 15.08
CA TYR A 363 20.98 15.04 13.66
C TYR A 363 20.25 16.05 12.76
N SER A 364 19.40 16.93 13.32
CA SER A 364 18.55 17.85 12.55
C SER A 364 19.30 18.71 11.54
N LYS A 365 20.45 19.25 11.94
CA LYS A 365 21.30 20.06 11.06
C LYS A 365 21.81 19.29 9.84
N PHE A 366 21.93 17.98 9.94
CA PHE A 366 22.40 17.13 8.86
C PHE A 366 21.27 16.88 7.88
N TYR A 367 20.17 16.25 8.31
CA TYR A 367 19.13 15.86 7.38
C TYR A 367 18.42 17.07 6.76
N GLN A 368 18.28 18.21 7.47
CA GLN A 368 17.71 19.44 6.90
C GLN A 368 18.53 20.03 5.74
N LYS A 369 19.82 19.67 5.62
CA LYS A 369 20.67 20.05 4.49
C LYS A 369 20.63 19.05 3.35
N GLN A 370 20.14 17.85 3.60
CA GLN A 370 20.03 16.83 2.57
C GLN A 370 18.94 17.24 1.58
N THR A 371 19.29 17.19 0.31
CA THR A 371 18.33 17.29 -0.77
C THR A 371 17.98 15.87 -1.17
N GLY A 372 16.69 15.62 -1.47
CA GLY A 372 16.27 14.37 -2.08
C GLY A 372 16.87 14.22 -3.47
N ILE A 373 16.05 13.87 -4.46
CA ILE A 373 16.52 13.80 -5.85
C ILE A 373 16.99 15.20 -6.32
N PRO A 374 18.20 15.34 -6.91
CA PRO A 374 18.73 16.63 -7.36
C PRO A 374 17.79 17.32 -8.35
N GLN A 375 17.73 18.66 -8.28
CA GLN A 375 16.82 19.43 -9.11
C GLN A 375 17.06 19.24 -10.60
N GLU A 376 18.31 19.05 -11.03
CA GLU A 376 18.67 18.78 -12.43
C GLU A 376 18.08 17.46 -12.91
N VAL A 377 18.06 16.44 -12.05
CA VAL A 377 17.47 15.13 -12.32
C VAL A 377 15.95 15.25 -12.39
N VAL A 378 15.34 15.98 -11.44
CA VAL A 378 13.90 16.28 -11.46
C VAL A 378 13.49 16.98 -12.76
N VAL A 379 14.29 17.94 -13.24
CA VAL A 379 14.05 18.63 -14.53
C VAL A 379 14.19 17.67 -15.72
N GLN A 380 15.16 16.75 -15.69
CA GLN A 380 15.29 15.75 -16.75
C GLN A 380 14.06 14.85 -16.79
N ILE A 381 13.58 14.36 -15.64
CA ILE A 381 12.37 13.55 -15.58
C ILE A 381 11.16 14.34 -16.07
N TRP A 382 11.06 15.63 -15.71
CA TRP A 382 10.03 16.51 -16.25
C TRP A 382 10.06 16.61 -17.79
N GLY A 383 11.26 16.61 -18.37
CA GLY A 383 11.42 16.52 -19.83
C GLY A 383 10.83 15.23 -20.42
N TYR A 384 11.00 14.08 -19.74
CA TYR A 384 10.36 12.83 -20.16
C TYR A 384 8.85 12.87 -20.03
N VAL A 385 8.33 13.37 -18.90
CA VAL A 385 6.88 13.52 -18.68
C VAL A 385 6.26 14.39 -19.77
N THR A 386 6.82 15.58 -20.02
CA THR A 386 6.28 16.52 -21.01
C THR A 386 6.39 16.01 -22.45
N ASN A 387 7.44 15.26 -22.80
CA ASN A 387 7.53 14.60 -24.10
C ASN A 387 6.49 13.49 -24.26
N TYR A 388 6.21 12.74 -23.19
CA TYR A 388 5.25 11.65 -23.22
C TYR A 388 3.82 12.18 -23.35
N VAL A 389 3.42 13.07 -22.44
CA VAL A 389 2.06 13.62 -22.47
C VAL A 389 1.88 14.55 -23.68
N GLY A 390 2.94 14.99 -24.36
CA GLY A 390 2.84 15.91 -25.49
C GLY A 390 2.39 17.32 -25.06
N ASN A 391 2.45 18.27 -25.99
CA ASN A 391 1.91 19.62 -25.77
C ASN A 391 0.36 19.57 -25.80
N TYR A 392 -0.28 18.87 -24.87
CA TYR A 392 -1.70 19.10 -24.63
C TYR A 392 -1.90 20.52 -24.10
N ASP A 393 -3.06 21.12 -24.39
CA ASP A 393 -3.50 22.41 -23.82
C ASP A 393 -3.72 22.34 -22.28
N VAL A 394 -3.46 21.17 -21.67
CA VAL A 394 -3.57 20.90 -20.25
C VAL A 394 -2.19 20.92 -19.62
N GLN A 395 -1.97 21.81 -18.65
CA GLN A 395 -0.73 21.80 -17.86
C GLN A 395 -0.70 20.54 -17.02
N TRP A 396 0.43 19.82 -16.97
CA TRP A 396 0.65 18.72 -16.03
C TRP A 396 1.48 19.20 -14.85
N GLY A 397 1.40 18.51 -13.72
CA GLY A 397 2.21 18.75 -12.53
C GLY A 397 2.58 17.45 -11.82
N PHE A 398 3.64 17.49 -11.03
CA PHE A 398 3.95 16.38 -10.12
C PHE A 398 2.97 16.37 -8.95
N VAL A 399 2.55 15.17 -8.58
CA VAL A 399 1.76 14.93 -7.38
C VAL A 399 2.68 14.31 -6.35
N GLY A 400 3.25 15.16 -5.50
CA GLY A 400 4.32 14.78 -4.59
C GLY A 400 5.71 14.89 -5.20
N THR A 401 6.71 14.47 -4.42
CA THR A 401 8.12 14.60 -4.80
C THR A 401 8.66 13.30 -5.34
N PRO A 402 9.47 13.35 -6.43
CA PRO A 402 10.23 12.19 -6.88
C PRO A 402 10.97 11.55 -5.73
N GLY A 403 10.93 10.22 -5.64
CA GLY A 403 11.72 9.57 -4.61
C GLY A 403 11.88 8.07 -4.77
N PRO A 404 12.74 7.50 -3.92
CA PRO A 404 13.24 6.14 -4.04
C PRO A 404 12.18 5.10 -3.64
N LEU A 405 11.98 4.07 -4.46
CA LEU A 405 11.15 2.90 -4.17
C LEU A 405 11.85 1.65 -4.70
N TYR A 406 11.72 0.51 -4.03
CA TYR A 406 12.21 -0.75 -4.56
C TYR A 406 11.20 -1.31 -5.56
N LEU A 407 11.62 -1.58 -6.79
CA LEU A 407 10.81 -2.21 -7.83
C LEU A 407 11.62 -3.35 -8.43
N ASP A 408 11.07 -4.56 -8.45
CA ASP A 408 11.77 -5.79 -8.86
C ASP A 408 13.13 -5.95 -8.12
N GLY A 409 13.15 -5.65 -6.82
CA GLY A 409 14.36 -5.72 -5.98
C GLY A 409 15.41 -4.64 -6.25
N GLN A 410 15.13 -3.66 -7.12
CA GLN A 410 16.05 -2.58 -7.45
C GLN A 410 15.53 -1.24 -6.94
N LEU A 411 16.40 -0.41 -6.37
CA LEU A 411 16.04 0.94 -5.98
C LEU A 411 15.90 1.83 -7.22
N LYS A 412 14.69 2.34 -7.44
CA LYS A 412 14.32 3.22 -8.56
C LYS A 412 13.77 4.55 -8.06
N VAL A 413 13.73 5.55 -8.94
CA VAL A 413 13.00 6.79 -8.66
C VAL A 413 11.61 6.68 -9.25
N VAL A 414 10.59 6.88 -8.42
CA VAL A 414 9.20 6.81 -8.83
C VAL A 414 8.52 8.16 -8.62
N ILE A 415 7.71 8.54 -9.59
CA ILE A 415 7.05 9.84 -9.67
C ILE A 415 5.61 9.65 -10.08
N MET A 416 4.72 10.35 -9.38
CA MET A 416 3.34 10.52 -9.79
C MET A 416 3.17 11.88 -10.47
N ALA A 417 2.50 11.89 -11.62
CA ALA A 417 2.12 13.12 -12.32
C ALA A 417 0.62 13.11 -12.63
N ALA A 418 0.02 14.29 -12.64
CA ALA A 418 -1.39 14.48 -12.96
C ALA A 418 -1.61 15.80 -13.74
N PRO A 419 -2.71 15.92 -14.50
CA PRO A 419 -3.11 17.17 -15.11
C PRO A 419 -3.47 18.23 -14.04
N MET A 420 -2.94 19.44 -14.16
CA MET A 420 -3.23 20.62 -13.32
C MET A 420 -4.56 21.31 -13.65
N SER A 421 -5.15 21.03 -14.82
CA SER A 421 -6.45 21.57 -15.23
C SER A 421 -7.32 20.46 -15.82
N GLY A 422 -8.16 19.84 -14.98
CA GLY A 422 -9.07 18.76 -15.38
C GLY A 422 -9.47 17.92 -14.16
N ASP A 423 -10.47 17.05 -14.34
CA ASP A 423 -10.83 16.05 -13.33
C ASP A 423 -9.58 15.26 -12.95
N MET A 424 -9.34 15.07 -11.65
CA MET A 424 -8.14 14.44 -11.08
C MET A 424 -8.03 12.93 -11.40
N LEU A 425 -8.65 12.45 -12.48
CA LEU A 425 -8.90 11.03 -12.77
C LEU A 425 -7.76 10.34 -13.54
N ASP A 426 -6.72 11.07 -13.97
CA ASP A 426 -5.67 10.54 -14.87
C ASP A 426 -4.26 10.70 -14.27
N TYR A 427 -4.00 10.00 -13.16
CA TYR A 427 -2.66 9.91 -12.58
C TYR A 427 -1.77 8.96 -13.39
N LYS A 428 -0.52 9.37 -13.57
CA LYS A 428 0.51 8.62 -14.30
C LYS A 428 1.69 8.35 -13.41
N SER A 429 2.18 7.10 -13.43
CA SER A 429 3.37 6.69 -12.70
C SER A 429 4.56 6.61 -13.65
N PHE A 430 5.59 7.40 -13.37
CA PHE A 430 6.86 7.36 -14.07
C PHE A 430 7.90 6.70 -13.18
N VAL A 431 8.59 5.70 -13.72
CA VAL A 431 9.63 4.96 -13.03
C VAL A 431 10.93 5.18 -13.77
N SER A 432 11.98 5.51 -13.02
CA SER A 432 13.29 5.74 -13.59
C SER A 432 14.37 4.92 -12.91
N ASP A 433 15.22 4.32 -13.75
CA ASP A 433 16.49 3.77 -13.34
C ASP A 433 17.45 4.92 -13.05
N TYR A 434 17.85 5.05 -11.78
CA TYR A 434 18.65 6.16 -11.28
C TYR A 434 19.87 5.64 -10.52
N ASP A 435 21.04 6.16 -10.87
CA ASP A 435 22.29 5.91 -10.15
C ASP A 435 22.41 6.94 -9.02
N PHE A 436 22.03 6.54 -7.81
CA PHE A 436 22.02 7.39 -6.62
C PHE A 436 23.41 7.84 -6.17
N GLU A 437 24.48 7.13 -6.58
CA GLU A 437 25.86 7.50 -6.24
C GLU A 437 26.44 8.55 -7.19
N LYS A 438 26.04 8.49 -8.46
CA LYS A 438 26.48 9.43 -9.50
C LYS A 438 25.51 10.58 -9.74
N ASP A 439 24.31 10.51 -9.17
CA ASP A 439 23.19 11.39 -9.48
C ASP A 439 22.81 11.37 -10.97
N GLU A 440 22.87 10.21 -11.61
CA GLU A 440 22.64 10.04 -13.06
C GLU A 440 21.33 9.31 -13.37
N LEU A 441 20.48 9.93 -14.20
CA LEU A 441 19.27 9.33 -14.76
C LEU A 441 19.64 8.45 -15.96
N LYS A 442 19.21 7.18 -15.98
CA LYS A 442 19.52 6.25 -17.09
C LYS A 442 18.37 6.14 -18.09
N ASP A 443 17.19 5.78 -17.59
CA ASP A 443 15.99 5.61 -18.39
C ASP A 443 14.75 5.99 -17.57
N CYS A 444 13.67 6.40 -18.23
CA CYS A 444 12.40 6.76 -17.62
C CYS A 444 11.26 6.11 -18.41
N THR A 445 10.54 5.20 -17.76
CA THR A 445 9.41 4.46 -18.33
C THR A 445 8.11 4.97 -17.73
N LEU A 446 7.11 5.18 -18.58
CA LEU A 446 5.74 5.42 -18.11
C LEU A 446 5.00 4.10 -17.89
N TYR A 447 4.29 4.05 -16.78
CA TYR A 447 3.29 3.04 -16.45
C TYR A 447 1.91 3.68 -16.53
N ASP A 448 1.27 3.47 -17.69
CA ASP A 448 0.10 4.22 -18.16
C ASP A 448 -1.23 3.62 -17.66
N ASN A 449 -1.20 2.33 -17.25
CA ASN A 449 -2.29 1.61 -16.63
C ASN A 449 -2.00 1.49 -15.14
N TRP A 450 -2.47 2.49 -14.40
CA TRP A 450 -2.30 2.59 -12.97
C TRP A 450 -3.16 1.55 -12.28
N MET A 451 -2.53 0.43 -11.94
CA MET A 451 -3.13 -0.77 -11.36
C MET A 451 -4.10 -1.49 -12.32
N PRO A 452 -4.21 -2.82 -12.26
CA PRO A 452 -5.18 -3.53 -13.08
C PRO A 452 -6.60 -3.05 -12.69
N ALA A 453 -7.24 -2.32 -13.61
CA ALA A 453 -8.67 -2.00 -13.53
C ALA A 453 -9.49 -3.26 -13.85
N PRO A 454 -10.72 -3.39 -13.33
CA PRO A 454 -11.55 -4.52 -13.66
C PRO A 454 -11.75 -4.64 -15.18
N ILE A 455 -11.63 -5.85 -15.73
CA ILE A 455 -11.89 -6.14 -17.14
C ILE A 455 -13.31 -5.64 -17.48
N GLU A 456 -13.40 -4.78 -18.49
CA GLU A 456 -14.67 -4.26 -19.01
C GLU A 456 -15.63 -5.43 -19.30
N GLY A 457 -16.74 -5.49 -18.55
CA GLY A 457 -17.76 -6.54 -18.67
C GLY A 457 -18.14 -7.24 -17.35
N SER A 458 -17.46 -6.93 -16.23
CA SER A 458 -17.81 -7.43 -14.90
C SER A 458 -18.80 -6.56 -14.13
N SER A 459 -19.30 -5.47 -14.72
CA SER A 459 -20.27 -4.59 -14.08
C SER A 459 -21.56 -5.36 -13.77
N SER A 460 -21.86 -5.44 -12.47
CA SER A 460 -23.15 -5.85 -11.97
C SER A 460 -24.21 -4.94 -12.55
N GLY A 461 -24.93 -5.42 -13.57
CA GLY A 461 -26.15 -4.82 -14.06
C GLY A 461 -27.18 -4.77 -12.95
N ASN A 462 -27.19 -3.69 -12.18
CA ASN A 462 -28.35 -3.28 -11.39
C ASN A 462 -29.00 -2.10 -12.12
N THR A 463 -29.62 -2.40 -13.27
CA THR A 463 -30.64 -1.52 -13.83
C THR A 463 -31.77 -1.43 -12.81
N THR A 464 -31.81 -0.31 -12.09
CA THR A 464 -32.98 0.13 -11.34
C THR A 464 -34.16 0.19 -12.30
N GLY A 465 -35.06 -0.79 -12.17
CA GLY A 465 -36.35 -0.76 -12.81
C GLY A 465 -37.10 0.48 -12.36
N THR A 466 -37.21 1.47 -13.25
CA THR A 466 -38.13 2.58 -13.07
C THR A 466 -39.53 2.02 -13.32
N SER A 467 -40.22 1.68 -12.24
CA SER A 467 -41.65 1.44 -12.25
C SER A 467 -42.35 2.76 -12.55
N THR A 468 -42.78 2.95 -13.80
CA THR A 468 -43.73 4.00 -14.16
C THR A 468 -45.11 3.58 -13.65
N SER A 469 -45.50 4.11 -12.49
CA SER A 469 -46.90 4.13 -12.06
C SER A 469 -47.67 5.10 -12.95
N GLY A 470 -48.46 4.57 -13.87
CA GLY A 470 -49.45 5.34 -14.62
C GLY A 470 -50.59 5.74 -13.70
N SER A 471 -50.72 7.05 -13.45
CA SER A 471 -51.93 7.66 -12.92
C SER A 471 -52.85 8.01 -14.09
N ASP A 472 -53.97 7.30 -14.17
CA ASP A 472 -55.14 7.70 -14.93
C ASP A 472 -55.64 9.06 -14.44
N GLU A 473 -55.81 10.02 -15.34
CA GLU A 473 -56.78 11.08 -15.15
C GLU A 473 -57.43 11.44 -16.49
N THR A 474 -58.63 10.91 -16.66
CA THR A 474 -59.62 11.27 -17.67
C THR A 474 -60.15 12.68 -17.43
N THR A 475 -60.22 13.50 -18.47
CA THR A 475 -61.23 14.56 -18.59
C THR A 475 -61.66 14.72 -20.04
N GLU A 476 -62.83 14.16 -20.34
CA GLU A 476 -63.71 14.64 -21.40
C GLU A 476 -64.65 15.69 -20.80
N THR A 477 -64.89 16.73 -21.59
CA THR A 477 -65.79 17.87 -21.40
C THR A 477 -67.23 17.49 -21.05
N THR A 478 -67.80 18.11 -20.02
CA THR A 478 -68.98 18.99 -20.10
C THR A 478 -69.16 19.82 -18.84
#